data_AF-A0A6P1JG75-F1
#
_entry.id   AF-A0A6P1JG75-F1
#
_cell.length_a   1.000
_cell.length_b   1.000
_cell.length_c   1.000
_cell.angle_alpha   90.00
_cell.angle_beta   90.00
_cell.angle_gamma   90.00
#
_symmetry.space_group_name_H-M   'P 1'
#
loop_
_entity.id
_entity.type
_entity.pdbx_description
1 polymer ?
#
loop_
_entity_poly.entity_id
_entity_poly.type
_entity_poly.pdbx_seq_one_letter_code
_entity_poly.pdbx_strand_id
1 'polypeptide(L)'
;MRTILIVCGAGASSTFLAHRLRAGAKQRGIDAVFRSETLTGVADALPLADVLLVGPHLESQFDELRQRAVHVGAAAALLPHDVFGAHGADAVLDTLPVLFAARAVVAGSDGDAPPPATGAAPGTGNH
;
A
#
# COMPACT_ATOMS: atom_id res chain seq x y z
N MET A 1 -16.24 -2.34 4.66
CA MET A 1 -14.94 -2.93 4.99
C MET A 1 -13.87 -2.41 4.05
N ARG A 2 -12.87 -1.70 4.59
CA ARG A 2 -11.67 -1.30 3.83
C ARG A 2 -10.57 -2.35 3.98
N THR A 3 -9.88 -2.68 2.90
CA THR A 3 -8.73 -3.57 2.85
C THR A 3 -7.43 -2.76 2.87
N ILE A 4 -6.58 -3.05 3.84
CA ILE A 4 -5.29 -2.41 4.06
C ILE A 4 -4.22 -3.46 3.81
N LEU A 5 -3.38 -3.20 2.83
CA LEU A 5 -2.29 -4.08 2.42
C LEU A 5 -0.98 -3.60 3.04
N ILE A 6 -0.19 -4.50 3.62
CA ILE A 6 1.07 -4.19 4.29
C ILE A 6 2.20 -4.97 3.61
N VAL A 7 3.23 -4.27 3.14
CA VAL A 7 4.39 -4.88 2.46
C VAL A 7 5.67 -4.47 3.16
N CYS A 8 6.44 -5.45 3.63
CA CYS A 8 7.68 -5.21 4.38
C CYS A 8 8.83 -6.15 3.96
N GLY A 9 8.75 -6.71 2.74
CA GLY A 9 9.80 -7.56 2.15
C GLY A 9 9.69 -9.06 2.45
N ALA A 10 9.60 -9.46 3.73
CA ALA A 10 9.72 -10.88 4.13
C ALA A 10 8.48 -11.51 4.83
N GLY A 11 7.39 -10.77 5.01
CA GLY A 11 6.12 -11.31 5.52
C GLY A 11 6.03 -11.54 7.04
N ALA A 12 7.08 -12.05 7.70
CA ALA A 12 7.03 -12.42 9.13
C ALA A 12 6.71 -11.25 10.09
N SER A 13 7.40 -10.11 9.97
CA SER A 13 7.14 -8.92 10.80
C SER A 13 5.79 -8.26 10.47
N SER A 14 5.32 -8.38 9.23
CA SER A 14 4.08 -7.77 8.74
C SER A 14 2.83 -8.41 9.32
N THR A 15 2.83 -9.73 9.53
CA THR A 15 1.69 -10.45 10.13
C THR A 15 1.48 -10.04 11.59
N PHE A 16 2.56 -9.83 12.34
CA PHE A 16 2.49 -9.38 13.73
C PHE A 16 1.91 -7.95 13.84
N LEU A 17 2.37 -7.05 12.97
CA LEU A 17 1.81 -5.70 12.86
C LEU A 17 0.32 -5.74 12.46
N ALA A 18 -0.04 -6.53 11.45
CA ALA A 18 -1.43 -6.68 11.01
C ALA A 18 -2.35 -7.16 12.15
N HIS A 19 -1.88 -8.08 12.99
CA HIS A 19 -2.64 -8.56 14.15
C HIS A 19 -2.86 -7.45 15.19
N ARG A 20 -1.81 -6.66 15.51
CA ARG A 20 -1.93 -5.51 16.43
C ARG A 20 -2.86 -4.44 15.89
N LEU A 21 -2.72 -4.10 14.61
CA LEU A 21 -3.58 -3.13 13.94
C LEU A 21 -5.03 -3.58 13.96
N ARG A 22 -5.31 -4.87 13.70
CA ARG A 22 -6.65 -5.44 13.80
C ARG A 22 -7.23 -5.29 15.21
N ALA A 23 -6.42 -5.53 16.24
CA ALA A 23 -6.85 -5.38 17.62
C ALA A 23 -7.16 -3.90 17.98
N GLY A 24 -6.33 -2.96 17.54
CA GLY A 24 -6.56 -1.52 17.77
C GLY A 24 -7.73 -0.98 16.94
N ALA A 25 -7.87 -1.39 15.69
CA ALA A 25 -9.01 -1.05 14.84
C ALA A 25 -10.33 -1.52 15.45
N LYS A 26 -10.36 -2.75 15.98
CA LYS A 26 -11.54 -3.29 16.67
C LYS A 26 -11.89 -2.49 17.92
N GLN A 27 -10.89 -2.04 18.68
CA GLN A 27 -11.11 -1.18 19.86
C GLN A 27 -11.66 0.20 19.49
N ARG A 28 -11.25 0.75 18.34
CA ARG A 28 -11.74 2.05 17.84
C ARG A 28 -13.01 1.96 16.98
N GLY A 29 -13.55 0.76 16.75
CA GLY A 29 -14.71 0.55 15.89
C GLY A 29 -14.45 0.79 14.40
N ILE A 30 -13.20 0.67 13.95
CA ILE A 30 -12.81 0.88 12.55
C ILE A 30 -13.00 -0.42 11.77
N ASP A 31 -13.86 -0.38 10.76
CA ASP A 31 -14.17 -1.50 9.88
C ASP A 31 -13.12 -1.68 8.77
N ALA A 32 -11.95 -2.22 9.16
CA ALA A 32 -10.82 -2.44 8.26
C ALA A 32 -10.17 -3.83 8.40
N VAL A 33 -9.66 -4.34 7.28
CA VAL A 33 -9.04 -5.65 7.14
C VAL A 33 -7.57 -5.46 6.80
N PHE A 34 -6.67 -5.97 7.63
CA PHE A 34 -5.23 -5.87 7.40
C PHE A 34 -4.72 -7.18 6.78
N ARG A 35 -4.05 -7.07 5.62
CA ARG A 35 -3.40 -8.18 4.92
C ARG A 35 -1.93 -7.89 4.73
N SER A 36 -1.08 -8.87 4.97
CA SER A 36 0.34 -8.80 4.67
C SER A 36 0.61 -9.48 3.33
N GLU A 37 1.35 -8.82 2.44
CA GLU A 37 1.78 -9.38 1.16
C GLU A 37 3.25 -9.13 0.88
N THR A 38 3.78 -9.87 -0.09
CA THR A 38 5.14 -9.68 -0.62
C THR A 38 5.16 -8.57 -1.67
N LEU A 39 6.35 -8.04 -1.98
CA LEU A 39 6.55 -7.07 -3.07
C LEU A 39 6.05 -7.60 -4.43
N THR A 40 6.18 -8.89 -4.69
CA THR A 40 5.72 -9.49 -5.95
C THR A 40 4.20 -9.63 -5.97
N GLY A 41 3.60 -10.05 -4.85
CA GLY A 41 2.15 -10.20 -4.71
C GLY A 41 1.41 -8.86 -4.57
N VAL A 42 2.11 -7.78 -4.19
CA VAL A 42 1.48 -6.46 -4.04
C VAL A 42 0.89 -5.98 -5.36
N ALA A 43 1.50 -6.25 -6.51
CA ALA A 43 1.01 -5.76 -7.79
C ALA A 43 -0.39 -6.28 -8.12
N ASP A 44 -0.66 -7.54 -7.80
CA ASP A 44 -1.98 -8.18 -7.95
C ASP A 44 -2.95 -7.81 -6.82
N ALA A 45 -2.45 -7.64 -5.59
CA ALA A 45 -3.30 -7.36 -4.42
C ALA A 45 -3.66 -5.87 -4.27
N LEU A 46 -2.83 -4.96 -4.79
CA LEU A 46 -3.02 -3.50 -4.73
C LEU A 46 -4.36 -3.02 -5.32
N PRO A 47 -4.81 -3.47 -6.51
CA PRO A 47 -6.12 -3.07 -7.04
C PRO A 47 -7.30 -3.58 -6.20
N LEU A 48 -7.10 -4.61 -5.38
CA LEU A 48 -8.09 -5.14 -4.44
C LEU A 48 -8.02 -4.43 -3.07
N ALA A 49 -7.00 -3.60 -2.85
CA ALA A 49 -6.74 -2.91 -1.61
C ALA A 49 -7.15 -1.44 -1.69
N ASP A 50 -7.63 -0.92 -0.57
CA ASP A 50 -7.98 0.49 -0.43
C ASP A 50 -6.76 1.33 -0.03
N VAL A 51 -5.87 0.75 0.79
CA VAL A 51 -4.67 1.43 1.29
C VAL A 51 -3.47 0.48 1.22
N LEU A 52 -2.36 0.97 0.70
CA LEU A 52 -1.06 0.33 0.71
C LEU A 52 -0.16 0.96 1.79
N LEU A 53 0.27 0.14 2.73
CA LEU A 53 1.26 0.49 3.75
C LEU A 53 2.59 -0.16 3.38
N VAL A 54 3.57 0.68 3.11
CA VAL A 54 4.91 0.26 2.70
C VAL A 54 5.84 0.35 3.90
N GLY A 55 6.54 -0.73 4.19
CA GLY A 55 7.52 -0.77 5.26
C GLY A 55 8.71 0.16 5.00
N PRO A 56 9.38 0.63 6.06
CA PRO A 56 10.54 1.53 5.95
C PRO A 56 11.71 0.91 5.16
N HIS A 57 11.82 -0.42 5.15
CA HIS A 57 12.82 -1.15 4.35
C HIS A 57 12.65 -0.96 2.83
N LEU A 58 11.48 -0.50 2.40
CA LEU A 58 11.12 -0.30 1.00
C LEU A 58 10.96 1.18 0.66
N GLU A 59 11.45 2.09 1.50
CA GLU A 59 11.44 3.53 1.24
C GLU A 59 12.01 3.88 -0.15
N SER A 60 13.10 3.22 -0.57
CA SER A 60 13.70 3.43 -1.89
C SER A 60 12.74 3.09 -3.05
N GLN A 61 11.81 2.16 -2.84
CA GLN A 61 10.82 1.70 -3.82
C GLN A 61 9.44 2.34 -3.58
N PHE A 62 9.29 3.14 -2.50
CA PHE A 62 8.01 3.72 -2.11
C PHE A 62 7.45 4.65 -3.18
N ASP A 63 8.29 5.43 -3.85
CA ASP A 63 7.83 6.36 -4.88
C ASP A 63 7.16 5.60 -6.04
N GLU A 64 7.77 4.50 -6.49
CA GLU A 64 7.21 3.66 -7.56
C GLU A 64 5.92 2.96 -7.11
N LEU A 65 5.90 2.39 -5.90
CA LEU A 65 4.70 1.77 -5.31
C LEU A 65 3.57 2.78 -5.13
N ARG A 66 3.89 4.00 -4.72
CA ARG A 66 2.94 5.09 -4.57
C ARG A 66 2.33 5.48 -5.91
N GLN A 67 3.13 5.61 -6.96
CA GLN A 67 2.61 5.89 -8.30
C GLN A 67 1.65 4.79 -8.77
N ARG A 68 2.02 3.52 -8.57
CA ARG A 68 1.15 2.38 -8.88
C ARG A 68 -0.16 2.41 -8.08
N ALA A 69 -0.09 2.75 -6.79
CA ALA A 69 -1.26 2.87 -5.93
C ALA A 69 -2.19 3.97 -6.43
N VAL A 70 -1.66 5.17 -6.71
CA VAL A 70 -2.43 6.28 -7.26
C VAL A 70 -3.08 5.90 -8.59
N HIS A 71 -2.38 5.16 -9.44
CA HIS A 71 -2.90 4.70 -10.73
C HIS A 71 -4.12 3.78 -10.61
N VAL A 72 -4.19 2.94 -9.57
CA VAL A 72 -5.38 2.10 -9.29
C VAL A 72 -6.39 2.76 -8.35
N GLY A 73 -6.16 4.03 -7.97
CA GLY A 73 -7.00 4.74 -7.01
C GLY A 73 -6.86 4.25 -5.57
N ALA A 74 -5.72 3.65 -5.21
CA ALA A 74 -5.36 3.27 -3.85
C ALA A 74 -4.51 4.37 -3.18
N ALA A 75 -4.65 4.56 -1.87
CA ALA A 75 -3.76 5.45 -1.11
C ALA A 75 -2.50 4.69 -0.67
N ALA A 76 -1.30 5.27 -0.82
CA ALA A 76 -0.06 4.69 -0.33
C ALA A 76 0.56 5.53 0.78
N ALA A 77 1.04 4.89 1.84
CA ALA A 77 1.76 5.52 2.94
C ALA A 77 3.00 4.73 3.34
N LEU A 78 4.08 5.44 3.60
CA LEU A 78 5.31 4.88 4.12
C LEU A 78 5.22 4.78 5.65
N LEU A 79 5.51 3.61 6.18
CA LEU A 79 5.54 3.35 7.61
C LEU A 79 6.87 3.83 8.21
N PRO A 80 6.84 4.49 9.38
CA PRO A 80 8.07 4.89 10.05
C PRO A 80 8.88 3.68 10.53
N HIS A 81 10.19 3.86 10.73
CA HIS A 81 11.07 2.81 11.26
C HIS A 81 10.60 2.23 12.61
N ASP A 82 9.87 3.02 13.41
CA ASP A 82 9.33 2.60 14.72
C ASP A 82 7.96 1.90 14.63
N VAL A 83 7.46 1.58 13.42
CA VAL A 83 6.12 0.97 13.26
C VAL A 83 5.96 -0.36 14.00
N PHE A 84 7.06 -1.09 14.22
CA PHE A 84 7.06 -2.35 14.97
C PHE A 84 7.09 -2.16 16.49
N GLY A 85 7.24 -0.92 16.96
CA GLY A 85 7.25 -0.56 18.38
C GLY A 85 5.89 -0.71 19.06
N ALA A 86 5.84 -0.35 20.35
CA ALA A 86 4.61 -0.41 21.14
C ALA A 86 3.52 0.54 20.61
N HIS A 87 3.92 1.70 20.07
CA HIS A 87 3.01 2.76 19.61
C HIS A 87 2.83 2.80 18.09
N GLY A 88 3.62 2.02 17.33
CA GLY A 88 3.59 2.04 15.88
C GLY A 88 2.23 1.66 15.29
N ALA A 89 1.56 0.66 15.87
CA ALA A 89 0.21 0.29 15.45
C ALA A 89 -0.80 1.42 15.66
N ASP A 90 -0.71 2.18 16.76
CA ASP A 90 -1.63 3.29 17.03
C ASP A 90 -1.40 4.46 16.07
N ALA A 91 -0.14 4.79 15.78
CA ALA A 91 0.22 5.80 14.80
C ALA A 91 -0.35 5.49 13.40
N VAL A 92 -0.27 4.22 12.97
CA VAL A 92 -0.87 3.79 11.70
C VAL A 92 -2.38 3.93 11.74
N LEU A 93 -3.04 3.48 12.81
CA LEU A 93 -4.49 3.59 12.95
C LEU A 93 -4.98 5.03 12.91
N ASP A 94 -4.20 5.98 13.46
CA ASP A 94 -4.50 7.41 13.43
C ASP A 94 -4.41 8.00 12.01
N THR A 95 -3.51 7.48 11.18
CA THR A 95 -3.39 7.89 9.77
C THR A 95 -4.45 7.29 8.84
N LEU A 96 -5.08 6.16 9.22
CA LEU A 96 -6.04 5.47 8.35
C LEU A 96 -7.21 6.34 7.87
N PRO A 97 -7.90 7.13 8.72
CA PRO A 97 -9.00 8.00 8.29
C PRO A 97 -8.55 9.02 7.24
N VAL A 98 -7.35 9.58 7.40
CA VAL A 98 -6.76 10.54 6.44
C VAL A 98 -6.49 9.86 5.11
N LEU A 99 -5.94 8.64 5.12
CA LEU A 99 -5.68 7.87 3.90
C LEU A 99 -6.98 7.45 3.20
N PHE A 100 -8.00 7.06 3.95
CA PHE A 100 -9.32 6.76 3.39
C PHE A 100 -9.98 7.98 2.77
N ALA A 101 -9.83 9.16 3.38
CA ALA A 101 -10.32 10.42 2.82
C ALA A 101 -9.55 10.81 1.55
N ALA A 102 -8.22 10.72 1.57
CA ALA A 102 -7.36 11.02 0.42
C ALA A 102 -7.70 10.15 -0.79
N ARG A 103 -7.97 8.86 -0.56
CA ARG A 103 -8.43 7.95 -1.62
C ARG A 103 -9.78 8.35 -2.22
N ALA A 104 -10.74 8.80 -1.40
CA ALA A 104 -12.02 9.25 -1.91
C ALA A 104 -11.87 10.41 -2.92
N VAL A 105 -10.83 11.23 -2.78
CA VAL A 105 -10.49 12.30 -3.72
C VAL A 105 -9.93 11.74 -5.04
N VAL A 106 -9.07 10.73 -4.98
CA VAL A 106 -8.48 10.08 -6.17
C VAL A 106 -9.53 9.28 -6.96
N ALA A 107 -10.42 8.58 -6.26
CA ALA A 107 -11.53 7.85 -6.89
C ALA A 107 -12.57 8.76 -7.57
N GLY A 108 -12.52 10.08 -7.33
CA GLY A 108 -13.36 11.07 -8.00
C GLY A 108 -12.88 11.50 -9.40
N SER A 109 -11.81 10.90 -9.91
CA SER A 109 -11.30 11.14 -11.28
C SER A 109 -11.45 9.88 -12.13
N ASP A 110 -12.68 9.64 -12.61
CA ASP A 110 -12.96 8.70 -13.68
C ASP A 110 -12.32 9.24 -14.97
N GLY A 111 -11.26 8.58 -15.46
CA GLY A 111 -10.58 9.01 -16.68
C GLY A 111 -9.26 8.29 -16.96
N ASP A 112 -9.37 7.13 -17.62
CA ASP A 112 -8.43 6.52 -18.57
C ASP A 112 -6.92 6.84 -18.40
N ALA A 113 -6.15 5.84 -17.96
CA ALA A 113 -4.72 5.77 -18.27
C ALA A 113 -4.34 4.33 -18.64
N PRO A 114 -3.82 4.09 -19.86
CA PRO A 114 -3.42 2.76 -20.34
C PRO A 114 -2.15 2.27 -19.62
N PRO A 115 -1.82 0.97 -19.67
CA PRO A 115 -0.70 0.39 -18.94
C PRO A 115 0.65 0.99 -19.39
N PRO A 116 1.67 1.01 -18.50
CA PRO A 116 3.00 1.45 -18.90
C PRO A 116 3.54 0.53 -19.99
N ALA A 117 3.95 1.16 -21.09
CA ALA A 117 4.57 0.50 -22.23
C ALA A 117 5.75 -0.36 -21.78
N THR A 118 5.72 -1.63 -22.16
CA THR A 118 6.88 -2.51 -22.24
C THR A 118 8.01 -1.76 -22.94
N GLY A 119 9.08 -1.47 -22.20
CA GLY A 119 10.34 -0.99 -22.77
C GLY A 119 10.96 -2.10 -23.61
N ALA A 120 10.59 -2.18 -24.88
CA ALA A 120 11.27 -2.98 -25.88
C ALA A 120 11.41 -2.17 -27.18
N ALA A 121 12.56 -1.50 -27.34
CA ALA A 121 13.09 -1.02 -28.62
C ALA A 121 14.56 -0.57 -28.44
N PRO A 122 15.40 -0.53 -29.49
CA PRO A 122 15.05 -0.70 -30.90
C PRO A 122 15.87 -1.78 -31.64
N GLY A 123 15.35 -2.17 -32.80
CA GLY A 123 16.07 -2.99 -33.77
C GLY A 123 17.28 -2.27 -34.37
N THR A 124 18.26 -3.07 -34.74
CA THR A 124 19.31 -2.69 -35.70
C THR A 124 19.21 -3.65 -36.86
N GLY A 125 18.55 -3.22 -37.93
CA GLY A 125 18.77 -3.72 -39.28
C GLY A 125 19.79 -2.83 -39.98
N ASN A 126 20.88 -3.42 -40.45
CA ASN A 126 21.57 -3.18 -41.72
C ASN A 126 23.01 -3.69 -41.62
N HIS A 127 23.33 -4.77 -42.34
CA HIS A 127 24.22 -4.69 -43.49
C HIS A 127 24.05 -5.89 -44.43
#